data_AF-A0A8J8FH88-F1
#
_entry.id   AF-A0A8J8FH88-F1
#
_cell.length_a   1.000
_cell.length_b   1.000
_cell.length_c   1.000
_cell.angle_alpha   90.00
_cell.angle_beta   90.00
_cell.angle_gamma   90.00
#
_symmetry.space_group_name_H-M   'P 1'
#
loop_
_entity.id
_entity.type
_entity.pdbx_description
1 polymer ?
#
loop_
_entity_poly.entity_id
_entity_poly.type
_entity_poly.pdbx_seq_one_letter_code
_entity_poly.pdbx_strand_id
1 'polypeptide(L)' 'TIIVSALPVIAPITGPDSVCVGHTINLSEATVGGSWLSNNSGIATITNTGLVAGISAGTVRISYTVI' A
#
# COMPACT_ATOMS: atom_id res chain seq x y z
N THR A 1 5.32 -0.05 -36.94
CA THR A 1 4.46 0.56 -35.91
C THR A 1 5.31 0.78 -34.68
N ILE A 2 5.42 2.03 -34.20
CA ILE A 2 6.17 2.37 -32.98
C ILE A 2 5.15 2.48 -31.85
N ILE A 3 5.28 1.65 -30.81
CA ILE A 3 4.48 1.78 -29.60
C ILE A 3 5.21 2.72 -28.63
N VAL A 4 4.60 3.88 -28.34
CA VAL A 4 5.05 4.74 -27.25
C VAL A 4 4.37 4.22 -25.99
N SER A 5 5.12 3.51 -25.14
CA SER A 5 4.63 3.14 -23.81
C SER A 5 4.61 4.40 -22.94
N ALA A 6 3.41 4.87 -22.60
CA ALA A 6 3.23 5.91 -21.60
C ALA A 6 3.80 5.42 -20.26
N LEU A 7 4.40 6.31 -19.46
CA LEU A 7 4.83 5.96 -18.10
C LEU A 7 3.63 5.37 -17.34
N PRO A 8 3.83 4.31 -16.53
CA PRO A 8 2.75 3.75 -15.74
C PRO A 8 2.19 4.84 -14.82
N VAL A 9 0.94 5.23 -15.07
CA VAL A 9 0.20 6.12 -14.19
C VAL A 9 -0.13 5.32 -12.94
N ILE A 10 0.58 5.61 -11.85
CA ILE A 10 0.24 5.05 -10.54
C ILE A 10 -1.04 5.76 -10.10
N ALA A 11 -2.13 5.01 -9.98
CA ALA A 11 -3.36 5.50 -9.40
C ALA A 11 -3.14 5.84 -7.91
N PRO A 12 -3.97 6.71 -7.31
CA PRO A 12 -3.87 6.98 -5.90
C PRO A 12 -4.34 5.77 -5.08
N ILE A 13 -3.63 5.50 -3.98
CA ILE A 13 -4.03 4.48 -3.00
C ILE A 13 -5.37 4.88 -2.37
N THR A 14 -6.35 3.99 -2.42
CA THR A 14 -7.68 4.17 -1.82
C THR A 14 -7.85 3.30 -0.58
N GLY A 15 -8.44 3.86 0.48
CA GLY A 15 -8.74 3.16 1.72
C GLY A 15 -8.62 4.07 2.95
N PRO A 16 -8.78 3.51 4.17
CA PRO A 16 -8.60 4.25 5.40
C PRO A 16 -7.14 4.65 5.61
N ASP A 17 -6.93 5.82 6.19
CA ASP A 17 -5.62 6.36 6.56
C ASP A 17 -5.22 6.06 8.02
N SER A 18 -6.12 5.44 8.79
CA SER A 18 -5.88 5.06 10.18
C SER A 18 -6.39 3.66 10.50
N VAL A 19 -5.66 2.95 11.37
CA VAL A 19 -5.99 1.60 11.85
C VAL A 19 -5.80 1.54 13.36
N CYS A 20 -6.75 0.94 14.06
CA CYS A 20 -6.62 0.68 15.49
C CYS A 20 -5.64 -0.48 15.74
N VAL A 21 -4.95 -0.44 16.87
CA VAL A 21 -4.11 -1.57 17.30
C VAL A 21 -4.96 -2.84 17.42
N GLY A 22 -4.45 -3.95 16.90
CA GLY A 22 -5.13 -5.24 16.83
C GLY A 22 -6.22 -5.35 15.74
N HIS A 23 -6.46 -4.28 14.98
CA HIS A 23 -7.42 -4.28 13.88
C HIS A 23 -6.71 -4.25 12.52
N THR A 24 -7.49 -4.51 11.48
CA THR A 24 -7.03 -4.44 10.09
C THR A 24 -7.85 -3.44 9.28
N ILE A 25 -7.21 -2.84 8.29
CA ILE A 25 -7.84 -2.03 7.26
C ILE A 25 -7.38 -2.53 5.90
N ASN A 26 -8.13 -2.19 4.85
CA ASN A 26 -7.77 -2.55 3.49
C ASN A 26 -7.37 -1.31 2.70
N LEU A 27 -6.17 -1.32 2.14
CA LEU A 27 -5.71 -0.38 1.15
C LEU A 27 -5.80 -1.04 -0.23
N SER A 28 -6.22 -0.26 -1.21
CA SER A 28 -6.44 -0.72 -2.58
C SER A 28 -5.70 0.20 -3.53
N GLU A 29 -5.16 -0.39 -4.59
CA GLU A 29 -4.40 0.31 -5.61
C GLU A 29 -4.77 -0.29 -6.96
N ALA A 30 -5.15 0.56 -7.92
CA ALA A 30 -5.65 0.11 -9.22
C ALA A 30 -4.52 -0.24 -10.19
N THR A 31 -3.30 0.18 -9.87
CA THR A 31 -2.13 -0.03 -10.71
C THR A 31 -1.64 -1.47 -10.59
N VAL A 32 -1.83 -2.28 -11.63
CA VAL A 32 -1.39 -3.68 -11.66
C VAL A 32 0.13 -3.78 -11.74
N GLY A 33 0.72 -4.73 -11.01
CA GLY A 33 2.14 -5.06 -11.12
C GLY A 33 3.04 -4.39 -10.08
N GLY A 34 2.49 -3.69 -9.08
CA GLY A 34 3.27 -3.22 -7.95
C GLY A 34 3.20 -4.10 -6.71
N SER A 35 4.01 -3.72 -5.72
CA SER A 35 4.08 -4.36 -4.42
C SER A 35 3.97 -3.34 -3.30
N TRP A 36 3.34 -3.77 -2.21
CA TRP A 36 3.16 -2.99 -1.00
C TRP A 36 4.37 -3.10 -0.09
N LEU A 37 4.79 -1.97 0.48
CA LEU A 37 5.85 -1.88 1.48
C LEU A 37 5.38 -1.10 2.69
N SER A 38 5.67 -1.63 3.88
CA SER A 38 5.59 -0.89 5.14
C SER A 38 6.99 -0.49 5.59
N ASN A 39 7.17 0.76 6.04
CA ASN A 39 8.46 1.19 6.57
C ASN A 39 8.76 0.65 7.99
N ASN A 40 7.73 0.21 8.73
CA ASN A 40 7.89 -0.31 10.08
C ASN A 40 6.81 -1.34 10.43
N SER A 41 7.19 -2.62 10.31
CA SER A 41 6.35 -3.77 10.65
C SER A 41 6.08 -3.94 12.16
N GLY A 42 6.74 -3.18 13.04
CA GLY A 42 6.42 -3.15 14.47
C GLY A 42 5.24 -2.25 14.82
N ILE A 43 4.89 -1.31 13.93
CA ILE A 43 3.75 -0.38 14.10
C ILE A 43 2.56 -0.87 13.25
N ALA A 44 2.78 -1.14 11.97
CA ALA A 44 1.80 -1.80 11.12
C ALA A 44 2.45 -2.64 10.01
N THR A 45 1.86 -3.78 9.71
CA THR A 45 2.26 -4.63 8.57
C THR A 45 1.29 -4.44 7.42
N ILE A 46 1.74 -4.71 6.19
CA ILE A 46 0.88 -4.76 5.00
C ILE A 46 1.16 -6.03 4.21
N THR A 47 0.10 -6.68 3.71
CA THR A 47 0.21 -7.84 2.82
C THR A 47 0.28 -7.42 1.35
N ASN A 48 0.65 -8.35 0.46
CA ASN A 48 0.66 -8.08 -0.98
C ASN A 48 -0.76 -7.83 -1.56
N THR A 49 -1.81 -8.12 -0.80
CA THR A 49 -3.20 -7.82 -1.16
C THR A 49 -3.69 -6.47 -0.63
N GLY A 50 -2.82 -5.69 0.04
CA GLY A 50 -3.17 -4.38 0.59
C GLY A 50 -3.79 -4.41 1.99
N LEU A 51 -3.81 -5.56 2.67
CA LEU A 51 -4.35 -5.66 4.02
C LEU A 51 -3.33 -5.12 5.02
N VAL A 52 -3.66 -4.00 5.68
CA VAL A 52 -2.84 -3.40 6.73
C VAL A 52 -3.31 -3.87 8.10
N ALA A 53 -2.40 -4.33 8.95
CA ALA A 53 -2.69 -4.70 10.34
C ALA A 53 -1.97 -3.76 11.32
N GLY A 54 -2.72 -3.12 12.22
CA GLY A 54 -2.17 -2.27 13.27
C GLY A 54 -1.63 -3.10 14.43
N ILE A 55 -0.35 -2.94 14.76
CA ILE A 55 0.35 -3.71 15.82
C ILE A 55 0.61 -2.84 17.04
N SER A 56 0.99 -1.58 16.85
CA SER A 56 1.27 -0.64 17.94
C SER A 56 0.88 0.77 17.56
N ALA A 57 0.68 1.64 18.56
CA ALA A 57 0.39 3.04 18.33
C ALA A 57 1.62 3.76 17.75
N GLY A 58 1.42 4.47 16.65
CA GLY A 58 2.48 5.22 15.99
C GLY A 58 2.10 5.60 14.56
N THR A 59 3.00 6.29 13.88
CA THR A 59 2.84 6.64 12.46
C THR A 59 3.75 5.77 11.63
N VAL A 60 3.18 5.12 10.63
CA VAL A 60 3.87 4.24 9.69
C VAL A 60 3.57 4.73 8.28
N ARG A 61 4.54 4.61 7.38
CA ARG A 61 4.37 4.95 5.97
C ARG A 61 4.23 3.67 5.16
N ILE A 62 3.08 3.52 4.52
CA ILE A 62 2.83 2.51 3.52
C ILE A 62 3.12 3.10 2.13
N SER A 63 3.85 2.35 1.32
CA SER A 63 4.19 2.73 -0.06
C SER A 63 3.78 1.60 -1.00
N TYR A 64 3.33 1.96 -2.21
CA TYR A 64 3.12 1.04 -3.30
C TYR A 64 4.11 1.35 -4.42
N THR A 65 4.89 0.35 -4.84
CA THR A 65 5.91 0.52 -5.87
C THR A 65 5.63 -0.42 -7.03
N VAL A 66 5.47 0.13 -8.23
CA VAL A 66 5.31 -0.63 -9.49
C VAL A 66 6.68 -1.03 -10.02
N ILE A 67 6.84 -2.30 -10.39
CA ILE A 67 8.09 -2.87 -10.93
C ILE A 67 8.01 -3.11 -12.44
#